data_AF-A0A0N4YG91-F1
#
_entry.id   AF-A0A0N4YG91-F1
#
_cell.length_a   1.000
_cell.length_b   1.000
_cell.length_c   1.000
_cell.angle_alpha   90.00
_cell.angle_beta   90.00
_cell.angle_gamma   90.00
#
_symmetry.space_group_name_H-M   'P 1'
#
loop_
_entity.id
_entity.type
_entity.pdbx_description
1 polymer ?
#
loop_
_entity_poly.entity_id
_entity_poly.type
_entity_poly.pdbx_seq_one_letter_code
_entity_poly.pdbx_strand_id
1 'polypeptide(L)'
;MGFILIFDITNEQSFLNIRDWLSQLKADLENRRQVSTARAKQLADQLGLPYFETSACTSTNVERAVDCLLDLVMQRIQQSVETSGLPLSECRGVSLDADTPSTSSYCTNC
;
A
#
# COMPACT_ATOMS: atom_id res chain seq x y z
N MET A 1 4.08 -11.20 -4.73
CA MET A 1 4.69 -12.06 -5.78
C MET A 1 4.94 -11.17 -6.98
N GLY A 2 6.21 -10.86 -7.27
CA GLY A 2 6.60 -10.07 -8.46
C GLY A 2 7.14 -10.99 -9.55
N PHE A 3 7.01 -10.58 -10.80
CA PHE A 3 7.58 -11.27 -11.97
C PHE A 3 8.33 -10.25 -12.83
N ILE A 4 9.42 -10.68 -13.47
CA ILE A 4 10.22 -9.89 -14.41
C ILE A 4 10.01 -10.47 -15.80
N LEU A 5 9.74 -9.60 -16.76
CA LEU A 5 9.56 -9.95 -18.17
C LEU A 5 10.82 -9.57 -18.95
N ILE A 6 11.36 -10.51 -19.71
CA ILE A 6 12.55 -10.32 -20.54
C ILE A 6 12.22 -10.79 -21.96
N PHE A 7 12.46 -9.94 -22.94
CA PHE A 7 12.40 -10.28 -24.36
C PHE A 7 13.65 -9.80 -25.09
N ASP A 8 13.85 -10.36 -26.27
CA ASP A 8 14.92 -9.98 -27.18
C ASP A 8 14.45 -8.85 -28.10
N ILE A 9 15.24 -7.77 -28.18
CA ILE A 9 14.97 -6.58 -29.02
C ILE A 9 15.08 -6.94 -30.51
N THR A 10 15.89 -7.95 -30.86
CA THR A 10 16.10 -8.37 -32.25
C THR A 10 15.05 -9.36 -32.76
N ASN A 11 14.15 -9.84 -31.89
CA ASN A 11 13.15 -10.83 -32.23
C ASN A 11 11.74 -10.38 -31.81
N GLU A 12 10.95 -9.92 -32.79
CA GLU A 12 9.57 -9.45 -32.59
C GLU A 12 8.63 -10.55 -32.06
N GLN A 13 8.87 -11.82 -32.39
CA GLN A 13 8.07 -12.93 -31.87
C GLN A 13 8.21 -13.08 -30.36
N SER A 14 9.38 -12.77 -29.80
CA SER A 14 9.61 -12.76 -28.35
C SER A 14 8.73 -11.73 -27.64
N PHE A 15 8.47 -10.58 -28.28
CA PHE A 15 7.59 -9.55 -27.74
C PHE A 15 6.11 -9.95 -27.81
N LEU A 16 5.68 -10.54 -28.93
CA LEU A 16 4.30 -11.04 -29.09
C LEU A 16 3.98 -12.16 -28.09
N ASN A 17 4.92 -13.07 -27.86
CA ASN A 17 4.76 -14.15 -26.87
C ASN A 17 4.58 -13.62 -25.44
N ILE A 18 5.31 -12.56 -25.05
CA ILE A 18 5.10 -11.93 -23.74
C ILE A 18 3.71 -11.31 -23.67
N ARG A 19 3.28 -10.61 -24.72
CA ARG A 19 1.95 -9.98 -24.76
C ARG A 19 0.84 -11.02 -24.60
N ASP A 20 0.95 -12.14 -25.30
CA ASP A 20 -0.04 -13.20 -25.27
C ASP A 20 -0.03 -13.94 -23.92
N TRP A 21 1.15 -14.16 -23.32
CA TRP A 21 1.28 -14.67 -21.95
C TRP A 21 0.65 -13.72 -20.92
N LEU A 22 0.90 -12.41 -21.06
CA LEU A 22 0.31 -11.40 -20.19
C LEU A 22 -1.22 -11.35 -20.32
N SER A 23 -1.74 -11.55 -21.52
CA SER A 23 -3.17 -11.64 -21.79
C SER A 23 -3.79 -12.89 -21.15
N GLN A 24 -3.09 -14.01 -21.17
CA GLN A 24 -3.52 -15.24 -20.48
C GLN A 24 -3.54 -15.06 -18.96
N LEU A 25 -2.53 -14.38 -18.39
CA LEU A 25 -2.56 -14.02 -16.97
C LEU A 25 -3.70 -13.09 -16.60
N LYS A 26 -4.11 -12.19 -17.50
CA LYS A 26 -5.27 -11.31 -17.29
C LYS A 26 -6.59 -12.08 -17.36
N ALA A 27 -6.71 -13.05 -18.26
CA ALA A 27 -7.94 -13.83 -18.46
C ALA A 27 -8.16 -14.92 -17.40
N ASP A 28 -7.09 -15.47 -16.81
CA ASP A 28 -7.18 -16.65 -15.95
C ASP A 28 -7.47 -16.33 -14.46
N LEU A 29 -7.57 -15.04 -14.09
CA LEU A 29 -7.81 -14.62 -12.70
C LEU A 29 -9.26 -14.84 -12.23
N GLU A 30 -10.23 -14.86 -13.14
CA GLU A 30 -11.64 -15.14 -12.80
C GLU A 30 -11.89 -16.65 -12.63
N ASN A 31 -11.21 -17.50 -13.41
CA ASN A 31 -11.35 -18.96 -13.33
C ASN A 31 -10.42 -19.63 -12.30
N ARG A 32 -9.37 -18.95 -11.82
CA ARG A 32 -8.53 -19.43 -10.71
C ARG A 32 -9.03 -19.04 -9.33
N ARG A 33 -10.29 -18.69 -9.18
CA ARG A 33 -10.89 -18.38 -7.88
C ARG A 33 -10.92 -19.63 -7.00
N GLN A 34 -9.88 -19.85 -6.21
CA GLN A 34 -9.79 -20.97 -5.27
C GLN A 34 -10.61 -20.76 -3.99
N VAL A 35 -11.00 -19.52 -3.71
CA VAL A 35 -11.76 -19.15 -2.50
C VAL A 35 -13.02 -18.39 -2.88
N SER A 36 -14.17 -18.91 -2.44
CA SER A 36 -15.44 -18.22 -2.62
C SER A 36 -15.50 -16.95 -1.76
N THR A 37 -16.16 -15.91 -2.27
CA THR A 37 -16.49 -14.66 -1.55
C THR A 37 -17.03 -14.97 -0.16
N ALA A 38 -17.99 -15.91 -0.10
CA ALA A 38 -18.69 -16.27 1.11
C ALA A 38 -17.74 -16.81 2.19
N ARG A 39 -16.80 -17.69 1.81
CA ARG A 39 -15.83 -18.25 2.75
C ARG A 39 -14.85 -17.19 3.26
N ALA A 40 -14.37 -16.33 2.37
CA ALA A 40 -13.46 -15.25 2.74
C ALA A 40 -14.15 -14.23 3.68
N LYS A 41 -15.39 -13.86 3.38
CA LYS A 41 -16.20 -12.98 4.23
C LYS A 41 -16.46 -13.59 5.61
N GLN A 42 -16.86 -14.86 5.67
CA GLN A 42 -17.09 -15.55 6.94
C GLN A 42 -15.85 -15.56 7.83
N LEU A 43 -14.66 -15.74 7.26
CA LEU A 43 -13.40 -15.69 8.01
C LEU A 43 -13.10 -14.28 8.52
N ALA A 44 -13.36 -13.25 7.72
CA ALA A 44 -13.18 -11.86 8.13
C ALA A 44 -14.15 -11.48 9.28
N ASP A 45 -15.41 -11.93 9.20
CA ASP A 45 -16.40 -11.75 10.25
C ASP A 45 -15.97 -12.42 11.57
N GLN A 46 -15.38 -13.62 11.50
CA GLN A 46 -14.83 -14.32 12.68
C GLN A 46 -13.66 -13.57 13.34
N LEU A 47 -12.84 -12.89 12.53
CA LEU A 47 -11.70 -12.12 13.01
C LEU A 47 -12.10 -10.68 13.40
N GLY A 48 -13.35 -10.28 13.14
CA GLY A 48 -13.81 -8.91 13.35
C GLY A 48 -13.13 -7.88 12.45
N LEU A 49 -12.66 -8.31 11.27
CA LEU A 49 -11.92 -7.47 10.33
C LEU A 49 -12.80 -7.10 9.11
N PRO A 50 -12.67 -5.88 8.58
CA PRO A 50 -13.34 -5.53 7.33
C PRO A 50 -12.72 -6.27 6.14
N TYR A 51 -13.57 -6.64 5.19
CA TYR A 51 -13.21 -7.42 4.01
C TYR A 51 -13.52 -6.68 2.71
N PHE A 52 -12.54 -6.67 1.79
CA PHE A 52 -12.67 -6.08 0.47
C PHE A 52 -12.08 -7.00 -0.60
N GLU A 53 -12.81 -7.19 -1.70
CA GLU A 53 -12.26 -7.82 -2.91
C GLU A 53 -11.75 -6.74 -3.85
N THR A 54 -10.43 -6.67 -4.04
CA THR A 54 -9.79 -5.66 -4.88
C THR A 54 -9.15 -6.27 -6.11
N SER A 55 -9.26 -5.57 -7.25
CA SER A 55 -8.55 -5.94 -8.48
C SER A 55 -7.57 -4.81 -8.82
N ALA A 56 -6.27 -5.11 -8.76
CA ALA A 56 -5.22 -4.16 -9.14
C ALA A 56 -5.24 -3.86 -10.65
N CYS A 57 -5.69 -4.80 -11.49
CA CYS A 57 -5.75 -4.60 -12.94
C CYS A 57 -6.92 -3.69 -13.35
N THR A 58 -8.04 -3.79 -12.63
CA THR A 58 -9.27 -3.04 -12.93
C THR A 58 -9.44 -1.84 -12.00
N SER A 59 -8.47 -1.59 -11.12
CA SER A 59 -8.55 -0.62 -10.01
C SER A 59 -9.85 -0.72 -9.19
N THR A 60 -10.50 -1.89 -9.18
CA THR A 60 -11.81 -2.06 -8.55
C THR A 60 -11.62 -2.26 -7.06
N ASN A 61 -12.33 -1.46 -6.26
CA ASN A 61 -12.29 -1.45 -4.78
C ASN A 61 -10.91 -1.16 -4.14
N VAL A 62 -9.89 -0.80 -4.92
CA VAL A 62 -8.56 -0.47 -4.38
C VAL A 62 -8.63 0.82 -3.54
N GLU A 63 -9.23 1.88 -4.08
CA GLU A 63 -9.40 3.16 -3.37
C GLU A 63 -10.17 2.97 -2.06
N ARG A 64 -11.35 2.33 -2.13
CA ARG A 64 -12.19 2.07 -0.97
C ARG A 64 -11.50 1.25 0.13
N ALA A 65 -10.66 0.30 -0.25
CA ALA A 65 -9.90 -0.51 0.70
C ALA A 65 -8.80 0.31 1.40
N VAL A 66 -8.14 1.22 0.65
CA VAL A 66 -7.13 2.12 1.20
C VAL A 66 -7.77 3.15 2.14
N ASP A 67 -8.87 3.77 1.74
CA ASP A 67 -9.60 4.74 2.58
C ASP A 67 -10.05 4.08 3.90
N CYS A 68 -10.63 2.88 3.84
CA CYS A 68 -11.04 2.16 5.03
C CYS A 68 -9.86 1.83 5.96
N LEU A 69 -8.69 1.51 5.41
CA LEU A 69 -7.48 1.28 6.20
C LEU A 69 -7.02 2.56 6.89
N LEU A 70 -7.02 3.68 6.17
CA LEU A 70 -6.63 4.98 6.70
C LEU A 70 -7.57 5.42 7.84
N ASP A 71 -8.88 5.27 7.65
CA ASP A 71 -9.89 5.59 8.66
C ASP A 71 -9.66 4.80 9.96
N LEU A 72 -9.38 3.50 9.86
CA LEU A 72 -9.11 2.65 11.02
C LEU A 72 -7.84 3.06 11.76
N VAL A 73 -6.79 3.43 11.03
CA VAL A 73 -5.54 3.91 11.61
C VAL A 73 -5.77 5.25 12.32
N MET A 74 -6.49 6.18 11.69
CA MET A 74 -6.82 7.49 12.28
C MET A 74 -7.67 7.34 13.55
N GLN A 75 -8.70 6.49 13.51
CA GLN A 75 -9.51 6.17 14.70
C GLN A 75 -8.65 5.59 15.82
N ARG A 76 -7.70 4.70 15.49
CA ARG A 76 -6.81 4.12 16.48
C ARG A 76 -5.88 5.15 17.10
N ILE A 77 -5.35 6.07 16.30
CA ILE A 77 -4.52 7.18 16.77
C ILE A 77 -5.33 8.06 17.73
N GLN A 78 -6.54 8.48 17.35
CA GLN A 78 -7.41 9.31 18.20
C GLN A 78 -7.71 8.65 19.56
N GLN A 79 -8.05 7.36 19.55
CA GLN A 79 -8.31 6.60 20.78
C GLN A 79 -7.06 6.46 21.67
N SER A 80 -5.88 6.35 21.06
CA SER A 80 -4.62 6.29 21.81
C SER A 80 -4.23 7.65 22.41
N VAL A 81 -4.53 8.76 21.71
CA VAL A 81 -4.25 10.12 22.17
C VAL A 81 -5.16 10.50 23.35
N GLU A 82 -6.44 10.12 23.34
CA GLU A 82 -7.36 10.34 24.47
C GLU A 82 -7.01 9.49 25.71
N THR A 83 -6.38 8.32 25.51
CA THR A 83 -5.90 7.47 26.61
C THR A 83 -4.61 8.02 27.23
N SER A 84 -3.79 8.72 26.46
CA SER A 84 -2.63 9.48 26.95
C SER A 84 -3.03 10.92 27.29
N GLY A 85 -3.72 11.12 28.41
CA GLY A 85 -4.00 12.44 28.98
C GLY A 85 -2.72 13.17 29.42
N LEU A 86 -1.91 13.62 28.48
CA LEU A 86 -0.79 14.55 28.69
C LEU A 86 -1.01 15.77 27.77
N PRO A 87 -0.93 16.99 28.31
CA PRO A 87 -1.14 18.20 27.52
C PRO A 87 0.04 18.33 26.55
N LEU A 88 -0.21 18.16 25.25
CA LEU A 88 0.78 18.50 24.23
C LEU A 88 0.92 20.02 24.20
N SER A 89 1.86 20.49 25.02
CA SER A 89 2.58 21.73 24.86
C SER A 89 3.16 21.77 23.45
N GLU A 90 2.55 22.60 22.62
CA GLU A 90 3.17 23.44 21.60
C GLU A 90 4.41 22.84 20.90
N CYS A 91 4.19 21.91 19.98
CA CYS A 91 5.22 21.50 19.03
C CYS A 91 5.44 22.64 18.02
N ARG A 92 6.39 23.52 18.35
CA ARG A 92 6.92 24.59 17.51
C ARG A 92 7.34 24.01 16.14
N GLY A 93 6.66 24.44 15.09
CA GLY A 93 6.98 24.10 13.71
C GLY A 93 8.40 24.54 13.35
N VAL A 94 9.12 23.65 12.65
CA VAL A 94 10.39 24.00 11.99
C VAL A 94 10.03 24.70 10.68
N SER A 95 10.22 26.03 10.64
CA SER A 95 10.27 26.77 9.39
C SER A 95 11.62 26.52 8.72
N LEU A 96 11.59 26.03 7.48
CA LEU A 96 12.75 25.94 6.60
C LEU A 96 12.87 27.27 5.85
N ASP A 97 13.63 28.21 6.40
CA ASP A 97 14.09 29.38 5.65
C ASP A 97 15.56 29.17 5.27
N ALA A 98 15.79 29.23 3.97
CA ALA A 98 17.10 29.17 3.35
C ALA A 98 17.91 30.43 3.69
N ASP A 99 19.13 30.25 4.20
CA ASP A 99 20.33 30.99 3.78
C ASP A 99 21.59 30.39 4.44
N THR A 100 22.63 30.18 3.63
CA THR A 100 23.99 29.71 3.99
C THR A 100 24.81 30.94 4.48
N PRO A 101 25.97 30.89 5.20
CA PRO A 101 26.97 29.82 5.19
C PRO A 101 27.75 29.51 6.49
N SER A 102 28.41 28.34 6.46
CA SER A 102 29.69 27.99 7.10
C SER A 102 29.90 28.35 8.59
N THR A 103 29.93 27.33 9.44
CA THR A 103 31.16 27.02 10.21
C THR A 103 31.09 25.61 10.80
N SER A 104 32.11 24.83 10.47
CA SER A 104 32.45 23.55 11.05
C SER A 104 32.73 23.68 12.55
N SER A 105 32.04 22.90 13.39
CA SER A 105 32.62 22.45 14.65
C SER A 105 31.91 21.19 15.17
N TYR A 106 32.56 20.07 14.87
CA TYR A 106 32.77 18.90 15.72
C TYR A 106 31.61 18.38 16.58
N CYS A 107 31.20 17.14 16.26
CA CYS A 107 30.65 16.18 17.20
C CYS A 107 31.45 16.16 18.52
N THR A 108 30.75 16.26 19.65
CA THR A 108 31.23 15.67 20.91
C THR A 108 30.04 15.34 21.81
N ASN A 109 30.00 14.08 22.25
CA ASN A 109 29.25 13.49 23.36
C ASN A 109 27.72 13.41 23.27
N CYS A 110 27.23 12.20 22.92
CA CYS A 110 26.56 11.30 23.87
C CYS A 110 26.64 9.85 23.35
#